data_AF-A0A7T8INZ8-F1
#
_entry.id   AF-A0A7T8INZ8-F1
#
_cell.length_a   1.000
_cell.length_b   1.000
_cell.length_c   1.000
_cell.angle_alpha   90.00
_cell.angle_beta   90.00
_cell.angle_gamma   90.00
#
_symmetry.space_group_name_H-M   'P 1'
#
loop_
_entity.id
_entity.type
_entity.pdbx_description
1 polymer ?
#
loop_
_entity_poly.entity_id
_entity_poly.type
_entity_poly.pdbx_seq_one_letter_code
_entity_poly.pdbx_strand_id
1 'polypeptide(L)'
;MDREQIYASMAGEGRLDYEKYLNTPKLLSCQKPYEQLCNADELQFQIVHQSEELWMKLICYTLLEIDERMAAGETFKVLTLFARVHKAMGFLIEQLSILDTMSIKDYQAIRLQLGNGSGQESPGFKTLLQLYKPLWLTFERVYLEQKGLTVEQIYNSEYSHDESYMVAEAMIEYDQLFQHFRYHHIKLIHRSIGIDSMSLKGRSTEILNSGMKMQFFPKLWQIRGQMTDIWGGVYGVKRDSIAD
;
A
#
# COMPACT_ATOMS: atom_id res chain seq x y z
N MET A 1 10.98 39.52 -3.15
CA MET A 1 10.74 38.26 -3.88
C MET A 1 9.30 38.28 -4.34
N ASP A 2 9.07 38.30 -5.65
CA ASP A 2 7.72 38.29 -6.20
C ASP A 2 7.13 36.88 -6.07
N ARG A 3 6.13 36.72 -5.18
CA ARG A 3 5.51 35.42 -4.90
C ARG A 3 4.69 34.91 -6.08
N GLU A 4 4.00 35.82 -6.78
CA GLU A 4 3.16 35.46 -7.92
C GLU A 4 4.02 34.97 -9.08
N GLN A 5 5.15 35.64 -9.32
CA GLN A 5 6.12 35.19 -10.33
C GLN A 5 6.68 33.80 -10.00
N ILE A 6 7.02 33.53 -8.74
CA ILE A 6 7.52 32.22 -8.33
C ILE A 6 6.44 31.15 -8.48
N TYR A 7 5.21 31.43 -8.07
CA TYR A 7 4.08 30.52 -8.25
C TYR A 7 3.82 30.20 -9.72
N ALA A 8 3.86 31.19 -10.60
CA ALA A 8 3.75 30.97 -12.04
C ALA A 8 4.87 30.07 -12.57
N SER A 9 6.11 30.25 -12.10
CA SER A 9 7.25 29.43 -12.53
C SER A 9 7.15 27.95 -12.11
N MET A 10 6.46 27.65 -11.01
CA MET A 10 6.27 26.28 -10.51
C MET A 10 5.35 25.45 -11.41
N ALA A 11 4.46 26.07 -12.18
CA ALA A 11 3.57 25.37 -13.11
C ALA A 11 4.28 24.90 -14.40
N GLY A 12 5.45 25.48 -14.71
CA GLY A 12 6.15 25.27 -15.97
C GLY A 12 5.54 26.06 -17.15
N GLU A 13 6.25 26.09 -18.27
CA GLU A 13 5.80 26.77 -19.50
C GLU A 13 5.20 25.79 -20.53
N GLY A 14 5.39 24.48 -20.33
CA GLY A 14 4.91 23.41 -21.22
C GLY A 14 5.62 23.35 -22.58
N ARG A 15 6.78 24.00 -22.71
CA ARG A 15 7.49 24.16 -23.99
C ARG A 15 8.58 23.13 -24.19
N LEU A 16 9.18 22.64 -23.11
CA LEU A 16 10.31 21.72 -23.14
C LEU A 16 9.85 20.28 -23.33
N ASP A 17 10.71 19.44 -23.92
CA ASP A 17 10.36 18.04 -24.19
C ASP A 17 10.15 17.22 -22.91
N TYR A 18 10.83 17.59 -21.81
CA TYR A 18 10.55 17.04 -20.48
C TYR A 18 9.10 17.28 -20.05
N GLU A 19 8.62 18.52 -20.20
CA GLU A 19 7.26 18.91 -19.80
C GLU A 19 6.20 18.23 -20.67
N LYS A 20 6.49 18.07 -21.97
CA LYS A 20 5.62 17.36 -22.91
C LYS A 20 5.56 15.86 -22.59
N TYR A 21 6.70 15.22 -22.35
CA TYR A 21 6.79 13.78 -22.11
C TYR A 21 6.09 13.38 -20.80
N LEU A 22 6.37 14.10 -19.70
CA LEU A 22 5.73 13.85 -18.41
C LEU A 22 4.33 14.48 -18.31
N ASN A 23 3.93 15.28 -19.30
CA ASN A 23 2.70 16.06 -19.29
C ASN A 23 2.57 16.91 -18.01
N THR A 24 3.66 17.58 -17.62
CA THR A 24 3.69 18.42 -16.42
C THR A 24 2.65 19.52 -16.43
N PRO A 25 2.27 20.17 -17.57
CA PRO A 25 1.24 21.21 -17.54
C PRO A 25 -0.10 20.69 -17.04
N LYS A 26 -0.51 19.48 -17.46
CA LYS A 26 -1.76 18.86 -16.99
C LYS A 26 -1.62 18.34 -15.55
N LEU A 27 -0.49 17.75 -15.22
CA LEU A 27 -0.24 17.19 -13.88
C LEU A 27 -0.24 18.28 -12.80
N LEU A 28 0.46 19.39 -13.06
CA LEU A 28 0.62 20.53 -12.15
C LEU A 28 -0.58 21.49 -12.17
N SER A 29 -1.55 21.28 -13.08
CA SER A 29 -2.84 21.98 -13.05
C SER A 29 -3.93 21.22 -12.29
N CYS A 30 -3.64 20.02 -11.76
CA CYS A 30 -4.61 19.22 -11.01
C CYS A 30 -4.83 19.70 -9.58
N GLN A 31 -3.98 20.60 -9.08
CA GLN A 31 -4.11 21.19 -7.75
C GLN A 31 -4.88 22.52 -7.85
N LYS A 32 -5.61 22.89 -6.80
CA LYS A 32 -6.25 24.21 -6.73
C LYS A 32 -5.22 25.34 -6.93
N PRO A 33 -5.58 26.43 -7.63
CA PRO A 33 -4.76 27.64 -7.66
C PRO A 33 -4.45 28.14 -6.25
N TYR A 34 -3.26 28.72 -6.05
CA TYR A 34 -2.77 29.08 -4.72
C TYR A 34 -3.69 30.05 -3.97
N GLU A 35 -4.29 30.99 -4.71
CA GLU A 35 -5.24 31.98 -4.20
C GLU A 35 -6.60 31.40 -3.82
N GLN A 36 -6.89 30.16 -4.22
CA GLN A 36 -8.15 29.45 -3.92
C GLN A 36 -8.00 28.40 -2.81
N LEU A 37 -6.80 28.22 -2.26
CA LEU A 37 -6.56 27.32 -1.15
C LEU A 37 -7.25 27.85 0.11
N CYS A 38 -7.95 26.99 0.86
CA CYS A 38 -8.61 27.39 2.10
C CYS A 38 -7.61 27.72 3.22
N ASN A 39 -6.41 27.14 3.15
CA ASN A 39 -5.22 27.47 3.93
C ASN A 39 -3.96 26.94 3.22
N ALA A 40 -2.78 27.25 3.76
CA ALA A 40 -1.51 26.84 3.16
C ALA A 40 -1.28 25.32 3.13
N ASP A 41 -1.94 24.56 4.01
CA ASP A 41 -1.79 23.10 4.09
C ASP A 41 -2.67 22.33 3.09
N GLU A 42 -3.66 22.98 2.47
CA GLU A 42 -4.53 22.31 1.50
C GLU A 42 -3.74 21.80 0.27
N LEU A 43 -2.63 22.46 -0.07
CA LEU A 43 -1.76 21.99 -1.15
C LEU A 43 -1.06 20.67 -0.81
N GLN A 44 -0.47 20.56 0.39
CA GLN A 44 0.18 19.30 0.80
C GLN A 44 -0.84 18.16 0.89
N PHE A 45 -2.06 18.46 1.37
CA PHE A 45 -3.14 17.50 1.41
C PHE A 45 -3.48 16.98 0.00
N GLN A 46 -3.62 17.86 -0.99
CA GLN A 46 -3.87 17.46 -2.38
C GLN A 46 -2.70 16.64 -2.97
N ILE A 47 -1.46 17.11 -2.79
CA ILE A 47 -0.27 16.47 -3.38
C ILE A 47 -0.09 15.06 -2.85
N VAL A 48 -0.17 14.84 -1.53
CA VAL A 48 0.00 13.52 -0.92
C VAL A 48 -1.02 12.52 -1.47
N HIS A 49 -2.30 12.88 -1.56
CA HIS A 49 -3.32 11.95 -2.09
C HIS A 49 -3.20 11.76 -3.61
N GLN A 50 -2.77 12.77 -4.37
CA GLN A 50 -2.54 12.64 -5.81
C GLN A 50 -1.33 11.75 -6.12
N SER A 51 -0.25 11.86 -5.34
CA SER A 51 0.90 10.94 -5.45
C SER A 51 0.52 9.52 -5.06
N GLU A 52 -0.32 9.33 -4.04
CA GLU A 52 -0.91 8.01 -3.72
C GLU A 52 -1.60 7.40 -4.93
N GLU A 53 -2.47 8.13 -5.63
CA GLU A 53 -3.16 7.60 -6.82
C GLU A 53 -2.18 7.22 -7.94
N LEU A 54 -1.10 7.98 -8.14
CA LEU A 54 -0.06 7.65 -9.12
C LEU A 54 0.74 6.40 -8.73
N TRP A 55 1.12 6.27 -7.46
CA TRP A 55 1.80 5.08 -6.94
C TRP A 55 0.92 3.84 -6.99
N MET A 56 -0.35 3.97 -6.58
CA MET A 56 -1.33 2.87 -6.68
C MET A 56 -1.55 2.46 -8.12
N LYS A 57 -1.60 3.40 -9.08
CA LYS A 57 -1.65 3.08 -10.51
C LYS A 57 -0.45 2.25 -10.95
N LEU A 58 0.76 2.62 -10.56
CA LEU A 58 1.97 1.85 -10.88
C LEU A 58 1.96 0.46 -10.24
N ILE A 59 1.51 0.36 -8.98
CA ILE A 59 1.39 -0.91 -8.27
C ILE A 59 0.38 -1.82 -8.99
N CYS A 60 -0.83 -1.33 -9.27
CA CYS A 60 -1.84 -2.09 -10.00
C CYS A 60 -1.33 -2.59 -11.36
N TYR A 61 -0.68 -1.71 -12.13
CA TYR A 61 -0.08 -2.07 -13.42
C TYR A 61 0.97 -3.17 -13.24
N THR A 62 1.85 -3.03 -12.24
CA THR A 62 2.92 -3.99 -11.98
C THR A 62 2.38 -5.32 -11.46
N LEU A 63 1.33 -5.34 -10.65
CA LEU A 63 0.68 -6.56 -10.17
C LEU A 63 0.01 -7.35 -11.30
N LEU A 64 -0.57 -6.68 -12.29
CA LEU A 64 -1.06 -7.34 -13.50
C LEU A 64 0.09 -7.97 -14.29
N GLU A 65 1.21 -7.25 -14.46
CA GLU A 65 2.40 -7.83 -15.09
C GLU A 65 2.92 -9.03 -14.28
N ILE A 66 2.96 -8.96 -12.94
CA ILE A 66 3.35 -10.08 -12.07
C ILE A 66 2.48 -11.31 -12.35
N ASP A 67 1.15 -11.16 -12.43
CA ASP A 67 0.24 -12.25 -12.73
C ASP A 67 0.56 -12.93 -14.08
N GLU A 68 0.75 -12.13 -15.14
CA GLU A 68 1.15 -12.61 -16.46
C GLU A 68 2.49 -13.35 -16.43
N ARG A 69 3.48 -12.80 -15.71
CA ARG A 69 4.84 -13.38 -15.62
C ARG A 69 4.87 -14.65 -14.78
N MET A 70 4.06 -14.73 -13.71
CA MET A 70 3.86 -15.97 -12.97
C MET A 70 3.24 -17.03 -13.87
N ALA A 71 2.19 -16.69 -14.64
CA ALA A 71 1.56 -17.63 -15.57
C ALA A 71 2.52 -18.16 -16.65
N ALA A 72 3.53 -17.36 -17.05
CA ALA A 72 4.58 -17.75 -17.98
C ALA A 72 5.77 -18.50 -17.33
N GLY A 73 5.80 -18.67 -16.01
CA GLY A 73 6.92 -19.28 -15.29
C GLY A 73 8.18 -18.42 -15.22
N GLU A 74 8.06 -17.10 -15.46
CA GLU A 74 9.19 -16.15 -15.49
C GLU A 74 9.55 -15.67 -14.06
N THR A 75 9.91 -16.59 -13.17
CA THR A 75 10.04 -16.34 -11.71
C THR A 75 11.00 -15.19 -11.36
N PHE A 76 12.18 -15.11 -11.98
CA PHE A 76 13.12 -14.02 -11.65
C PHE A 76 12.59 -12.64 -12.04
N LYS A 77 11.78 -12.57 -13.10
CA LYS A 77 11.08 -11.34 -13.48
C LYS A 77 9.98 -11.02 -12.47
N VAL A 78 9.21 -12.02 -12.03
CA VAL A 78 8.21 -11.89 -10.96
C VAL A 78 8.82 -11.27 -9.70
N LEU A 79 9.96 -11.79 -9.23
CA LEU A 79 10.65 -11.27 -8.04
C LEU A 79 11.14 -9.82 -8.24
N THR A 80 11.67 -9.49 -9.43
CA THR A 80 12.07 -8.11 -9.76
C THR A 80 10.86 -7.15 -9.71
N LEU A 81 9.71 -7.59 -10.20
CA LEU A 81 8.49 -6.78 -10.20
C LEU A 81 7.90 -6.63 -8.80
N PHE A 82 7.92 -7.69 -7.96
CA PHE A 82 7.54 -7.57 -6.56
C PHE A 82 8.42 -6.57 -5.81
N ALA A 83 9.74 -6.59 -6.03
CA ALA A 83 10.64 -5.59 -5.44
C ALA A 83 10.26 -4.14 -5.81
N ARG A 84 9.73 -3.92 -7.03
CA ARG A 84 9.17 -2.61 -7.42
C ARG A 84 7.89 -2.30 -6.65
N VAL A 85 6.97 -3.26 -6.54
CA VAL A 85 5.73 -3.11 -5.77
C VAL A 85 6.03 -2.78 -4.31
N HIS A 86 6.96 -3.50 -3.67
CA HIS A 86 7.33 -3.27 -2.27
C HIS A 86 7.89 -1.87 -2.05
N LYS A 87 8.77 -1.39 -2.94
CA LYS A 87 9.30 -0.02 -2.90
C LYS A 87 8.19 1.04 -3.09
N ALA A 88 7.29 0.82 -4.06
CA ALA A 88 6.17 1.71 -4.28
C ALA A 88 5.19 1.75 -3.08
N MET A 89 4.93 0.60 -2.45
CA MET A 89 4.18 0.53 -1.20
C MET A 89 4.90 1.27 -0.06
N GLY A 90 6.22 1.19 0.01
CA GLY A 90 7.04 1.98 0.93
C GLY A 90 6.79 3.49 0.78
N PHE A 91 6.75 4.01 -0.45
CA PHE A 91 6.44 5.42 -0.69
C PHE A 91 5.02 5.80 -0.27
N LEU A 92 4.03 4.90 -0.44
CA LEU A 92 2.67 5.14 0.07
C LEU A 92 2.64 5.32 1.59
N ILE A 93 3.51 4.60 2.31
CA ILE A 93 3.59 4.65 3.78
C ILE A 93 4.36 5.90 4.23
N GLU A 94 5.55 6.12 3.69
CA GLU A 94 6.49 7.14 4.17
C GLU A 94 5.92 8.56 4.02
N GLN A 95 5.27 8.84 2.88
CA GLN A 95 4.72 10.17 2.60
C GLN A 95 3.61 10.60 3.56
N LEU A 96 2.93 9.66 4.25
CA LEU A 96 1.88 10.00 5.22
C LEU A 96 2.42 10.89 6.34
N SER A 97 3.71 10.77 6.68
CA SER A 97 4.36 11.62 7.69
C SER A 97 4.42 13.09 7.32
N ILE A 98 4.30 13.46 6.03
CA ILE A 98 4.18 14.86 5.61
C ILE A 98 2.92 15.47 6.22
N LEU A 99 1.82 14.72 6.26
CA LEU A 99 0.55 15.18 6.81
C LEU A 99 0.57 15.33 8.34
N ASP A 100 1.55 14.76 9.04
CA ASP A 100 1.72 14.96 10.49
C ASP A 100 2.15 16.39 10.86
N THR A 101 2.65 17.14 9.86
CA THR A 101 3.06 18.55 10.00
C THR A 101 1.88 19.53 10.00
N MET A 102 0.72 19.10 9.50
CA MET A 102 -0.50 19.90 9.43
C MET A 102 -1.21 19.91 10.80
N SER A 103 -1.63 21.10 11.24
CA SER A 103 -2.35 21.21 12.51
C SER A 103 -3.78 20.69 12.40
N ILE A 104 -4.36 20.26 13.52
CA ILE A 104 -5.78 19.84 13.58
C ILE A 104 -6.69 20.98 13.09
N LYS A 105 -6.38 22.23 13.44
CA LYS A 105 -7.18 23.40 13.05
C LYS A 105 -7.17 23.60 11.53
N ASP A 106 -6.00 23.48 10.90
CA ASP A 106 -5.85 23.64 9.45
C ASP A 106 -6.52 22.49 8.71
N TYR A 107 -6.38 21.25 9.20
CA TYR A 107 -7.12 20.12 8.64
C TYR A 107 -8.64 20.30 8.72
N GLN A 108 -9.18 20.86 9.80
CA GLN A 108 -10.64 21.09 9.91
C GLN A 108 -11.14 22.08 8.84
N ALA A 109 -10.36 23.11 8.50
CA ALA A 109 -10.71 24.03 7.42
C ALA A 109 -10.74 23.33 6.04
N ILE A 110 -9.79 22.42 5.78
CA ILE A 110 -9.78 21.57 4.57
C ILE A 110 -10.99 20.63 4.58
N ARG A 111 -11.26 19.96 5.71
CA ARG A 111 -12.34 18.98 5.88
C ARG A 111 -13.70 19.54 5.48
N LEU A 112 -13.98 20.82 5.76
CA LEU A 112 -15.22 21.50 5.37
C LEU A 112 -15.37 21.65 3.85
N GLN A 113 -14.28 21.60 3.08
CA GLN A 113 -14.27 21.72 1.62
C GLN A 113 -14.38 20.37 0.90
N LEU A 114 -14.18 19.24 1.60
CA LEU A 114 -14.15 17.90 0.98
C LEU A 114 -15.53 17.38 0.55
N GLY A 115 -16.62 18.07 0.94
CA GLY A 115 -17.99 17.64 0.65
C GLY A 115 -18.26 16.23 1.15
N ASN A 116 -18.60 15.31 0.24
CA ASN A 116 -18.85 13.90 0.55
C ASN A 116 -17.65 12.99 0.25
N GLY A 117 -16.50 13.54 -0.13
CA GLY A 117 -15.32 12.78 -0.53
C GLY A 117 -14.78 11.89 0.60
N SER A 118 -14.41 10.66 0.26
CA SER A 118 -13.78 9.71 1.17
C SER A 118 -12.69 8.91 0.45
N GLY A 119 -11.62 8.55 1.16
CA GLY A 119 -10.61 7.59 0.66
C GLY A 119 -11.20 6.23 0.26
N GLN A 120 -12.38 5.86 0.79
CA GLN A 120 -13.11 4.66 0.33
C GLN A 120 -13.58 4.75 -1.12
N GLU A 121 -13.58 5.94 -1.71
CA GLU A 121 -13.95 6.17 -3.11
C GLU A 121 -12.75 6.14 -4.06
N SER A 122 -11.53 6.06 -3.53
CA SER A 122 -10.28 5.99 -4.30
C SER A 122 -10.35 4.86 -5.34
N PRO A 123 -10.18 5.17 -6.64
CA PRO A 123 -10.13 4.15 -7.69
C PRO A 123 -8.88 3.27 -7.55
N GLY A 124 -7.71 3.85 -7.23
CA GLY A 124 -6.48 3.10 -7.00
C GLY A 124 -6.65 2.09 -5.87
N PHE A 125 -7.13 2.54 -4.71
CA PHE A 125 -7.29 1.67 -3.54
C PHE A 125 -8.32 0.57 -3.77
N LYS A 126 -9.47 0.89 -4.39
CA LYS A 126 -10.49 -0.12 -4.76
C LYS A 126 -9.93 -1.18 -5.69
N THR A 127 -9.08 -0.79 -6.64
CA THR A 127 -8.47 -1.71 -7.60
C THR A 127 -7.49 -2.64 -6.89
N LEU A 128 -6.61 -2.12 -6.02
CA LEU A 128 -5.69 -2.93 -5.22
C LEU A 128 -6.39 -4.01 -4.41
N LEU A 129 -7.54 -3.68 -3.80
CA LEU A 129 -8.36 -4.62 -3.05
C LEU A 129 -8.95 -5.76 -3.88
N GLN A 130 -8.89 -5.71 -5.21
CA GLN A 130 -9.40 -6.76 -6.09
C GLN A 130 -8.29 -7.67 -6.64
N LEU A 131 -7.06 -7.16 -6.75
CA LEU A 131 -5.95 -7.84 -7.44
C LEU A 131 -5.35 -9.02 -6.67
N TYR A 132 -5.56 -9.10 -5.35
CA TYR A 132 -5.02 -10.23 -4.57
C TYR A 132 -5.59 -11.59 -5.00
N LYS A 133 -6.85 -11.63 -5.44
CA LYS A 133 -7.53 -12.88 -5.83
C LYS A 133 -6.91 -13.53 -7.06
N PRO A 134 -6.78 -12.85 -8.23
CA PRO A 134 -6.15 -13.46 -9.40
C PRO A 134 -4.69 -13.84 -9.13
N LEU A 135 -3.92 -12.99 -8.42
CA LEU A 135 -2.54 -13.31 -8.03
C LEU A 135 -2.45 -14.61 -7.23
N TRP A 136 -3.33 -14.79 -6.25
CA TRP A 136 -3.38 -16.01 -5.46
C TRP A 136 -3.71 -17.24 -6.30
N LEU A 137 -4.69 -17.15 -7.21
CA LEU A 137 -5.05 -18.25 -8.10
C LEU A 137 -3.90 -18.65 -9.03
N THR A 138 -3.19 -17.68 -9.60
CA THR A 138 -2.03 -17.95 -10.45
C THR A 138 -0.89 -18.55 -9.64
N PHE A 139 -0.62 -18.04 -8.44
CA PHE A 139 0.39 -18.60 -7.54
C PHE A 139 0.09 -20.05 -7.19
N GLU A 140 -1.13 -20.37 -6.72
CA GLU A 140 -1.52 -21.75 -6.39
C GLU A 140 -1.34 -22.68 -7.59
N ARG A 141 -1.82 -22.28 -8.76
CA ARG A 141 -1.72 -23.11 -9.95
C ARG A 141 -0.26 -23.39 -10.34
N VAL A 142 0.57 -22.35 -10.44
CA VAL A 142 1.91 -22.44 -11.05
C VAL A 142 2.97 -22.92 -10.05
N TYR A 143 2.95 -22.37 -8.84
CA TYR A 143 4.01 -22.60 -7.85
C TYR A 143 3.67 -23.72 -6.86
N LEU A 144 2.41 -24.14 -6.77
CA LEU A 144 1.99 -25.25 -5.90
C LEU A 144 1.50 -26.46 -6.71
N GLU A 145 0.33 -26.36 -7.34
CA GLU A 145 -0.38 -27.49 -7.96
C GLU A 145 0.43 -28.17 -9.07
N GLN A 146 0.96 -27.41 -10.03
CA GLN A 146 1.77 -27.94 -11.13
C GLN A 146 3.08 -28.60 -10.66
N LYS A 147 3.59 -28.17 -9.50
CA LYS A 147 4.80 -28.72 -8.88
C LYS A 147 4.50 -29.85 -7.89
N GLY A 148 3.23 -30.17 -7.64
CA GLY A 148 2.83 -31.18 -6.66
C GLY A 148 3.13 -30.77 -5.21
N LEU A 149 3.23 -29.45 -4.95
CA LEU A 149 3.58 -28.88 -3.66
C LEU A 149 2.36 -28.30 -2.96
N THR A 150 2.45 -28.19 -1.64
CA THR A 150 1.50 -27.48 -0.77
C THR A 150 2.19 -26.31 -0.08
N VAL A 151 1.41 -25.40 0.49
CA VAL A 151 1.96 -24.31 1.32
C VAL A 151 2.80 -24.86 2.48
N GLU A 152 2.41 -25.98 3.08
CA GLU A 152 3.21 -26.61 4.15
C GLU A 152 4.57 -27.09 3.63
N GLN A 153 4.60 -27.79 2.50
CA GLN A 153 5.82 -28.33 1.92
C GLN A 153 6.84 -27.25 1.59
N ILE A 154 6.42 -26.15 0.96
CA ILE A 154 7.35 -25.07 0.58
C ILE A 154 7.94 -24.32 1.77
N TYR A 155 7.31 -24.39 2.95
CA TYR A 155 7.79 -23.71 4.16
C TYR A 155 8.43 -24.63 5.20
N ASN A 156 8.17 -25.94 5.15
CA ASN A 156 8.59 -26.87 6.19
C ASN A 156 9.06 -28.22 5.65
N SER A 157 8.14 -29.15 5.32
CA SER A 157 8.50 -30.55 5.08
C SER A 157 9.40 -30.78 3.86
N GLU A 158 9.36 -29.89 2.86
CA GLU A 158 10.19 -29.93 1.65
C GLU A 158 10.90 -28.58 1.40
N TYR A 159 11.14 -27.81 2.46
CA TYR A 159 11.76 -26.50 2.36
C TYR A 159 13.13 -26.58 1.70
N SER A 160 13.29 -25.84 0.61
CA SER A 160 14.54 -25.78 -0.18
C SER A 160 14.91 -24.37 -0.63
N HIS A 161 14.20 -23.35 -0.13
CA HIS A 161 14.36 -21.95 -0.55
C HIS A 161 14.22 -21.78 -2.07
N ASP A 162 13.27 -22.51 -2.66
CA ASP A 162 13.05 -22.56 -4.09
C ASP A 162 12.20 -21.38 -4.60
N GLU A 163 11.90 -21.41 -5.90
CA GLU A 163 11.04 -20.42 -6.54
C GLU A 163 9.67 -20.26 -5.89
N SER A 164 9.06 -21.37 -5.44
CA SER A 164 7.72 -21.36 -4.86
C SER A 164 7.72 -20.70 -3.50
N TYR A 165 8.72 -21.00 -2.68
CA TYR A 165 8.99 -20.28 -1.43
C TYR A 165 9.26 -18.79 -1.68
N MET A 166 10.15 -18.45 -2.62
CA MET A 166 10.54 -17.06 -2.87
C MET A 166 9.39 -16.18 -3.35
N VAL A 167 8.52 -16.70 -4.23
CA VAL A 167 7.32 -15.96 -4.65
C VAL A 167 6.31 -15.84 -3.51
N ALA A 168 6.15 -16.89 -2.68
CA ALA A 168 5.29 -16.82 -1.51
C ALA A 168 5.74 -15.75 -0.51
N GLU A 169 7.05 -15.62 -0.25
CA GLU A 169 7.60 -14.57 0.60
C GLU A 169 7.37 -13.17 0.02
N ALA A 170 7.56 -13.00 -1.30
CA ALA A 170 7.28 -11.74 -1.97
C ALA A 170 5.79 -11.33 -1.88
N MET A 171 4.88 -12.30 -1.96
CA MET A 171 3.44 -12.09 -1.77
C MET A 171 3.11 -11.70 -0.31
N ILE A 172 3.71 -12.39 0.67
CA ILE A 172 3.58 -12.06 2.10
C ILE A 172 4.05 -10.63 2.38
N GLU A 173 5.20 -10.24 1.84
CA GLU A 173 5.76 -8.89 2.06
C GLU A 173 4.84 -7.82 1.46
N TYR A 174 4.24 -8.08 0.29
CA TYR A 174 3.24 -7.16 -0.28
C TYR A 174 2.02 -6.99 0.63
N ASP A 175 1.44 -8.09 1.14
CA ASP A 175 0.30 -8.02 2.08
C ASP A 175 0.71 -7.30 3.38
N GLN A 176 1.90 -7.59 3.91
CA GLN A 176 2.43 -6.93 5.11
C GLN A 176 2.54 -5.41 4.93
N LEU A 177 3.16 -4.96 3.82
CA LEU A 177 3.27 -3.54 3.51
C LEU A 177 1.90 -2.89 3.31
N PHE A 178 0.93 -3.61 2.76
CA PHE A 178 -0.44 -3.12 2.65
C PHE A 178 -1.11 -2.94 4.03
N GLN A 179 -0.88 -3.86 4.97
CA GLN A 179 -1.35 -3.68 6.35
C GLN A 179 -0.63 -2.54 7.06
N HIS A 180 0.67 -2.34 6.82
CA HIS A 180 1.40 -1.19 7.34
C HIS A 180 0.78 0.12 6.84
N PHE A 181 0.55 0.25 5.53
CA PHE A 181 -0.12 1.43 4.97
C PHE A 181 -1.46 1.70 5.65
N ARG A 182 -2.32 0.68 5.79
CA ARG A 182 -3.61 0.82 6.50
C ARG A 182 -3.44 1.27 7.93
N TYR A 183 -2.50 0.68 8.67
CA TYR A 183 -2.23 1.04 10.05
C TYR A 183 -1.79 2.50 10.17
N HIS A 184 -0.80 2.93 9.39
CA HIS A 184 -0.29 4.30 9.39
C HIS A 184 -1.39 5.30 9.02
N HIS A 185 -2.18 4.99 8.00
CA HIS A 185 -3.32 5.83 7.60
C HIS A 185 -4.38 5.95 8.71
N ILE A 186 -4.72 4.85 9.40
CA ILE A 186 -5.65 4.90 10.55
C ILE A 186 -5.09 5.74 11.69
N LYS A 187 -3.80 5.62 11.98
CA LYS A 187 -3.14 6.44 13.02
C LYS A 187 -3.14 7.92 12.66
N LEU A 188 -2.90 8.25 11.40
CA LEU A 188 -3.02 9.63 10.90
C LEU A 188 -4.44 10.15 11.12
N ILE A 189 -5.47 9.39 10.73
CA ILE A 189 -6.87 9.77 10.96
C ILE A 189 -7.14 10.02 12.45
N HIS A 190 -6.71 9.11 13.33
CA HIS A 190 -6.90 9.27 14.77
C HIS A 190 -6.24 10.55 15.30
N ARG A 191 -5.05 10.90 14.79
CA ARG A 191 -4.36 12.14 15.14
C ARG A 191 -5.08 13.39 14.61
N SER A 192 -5.64 13.33 13.42
CA SER A 192 -6.26 14.49 12.75
C SER A 192 -7.70 14.78 13.22
N ILE A 193 -8.49 13.74 13.50
CA ILE A 193 -9.92 13.90 13.84
C ILE A 193 -10.40 13.13 15.08
N GLY A 194 -9.58 12.27 15.68
CA GLY A 194 -9.95 11.46 16.84
C GLY A 194 -10.67 10.14 16.47
N ILE A 195 -10.66 9.20 17.41
CA ILE A 195 -11.13 7.81 17.23
C ILE A 195 -12.64 7.72 17.01
N ASP A 196 -13.44 8.50 17.73
CA ASP A 196 -14.91 8.44 17.70
C ASP A 196 -15.53 9.41 16.68
N SER A 197 -14.70 10.01 15.83
CA SER A 197 -15.17 10.96 14.85
C SER A 197 -15.89 10.27 13.70
N MET A 198 -17.03 10.83 13.33
CA MET A 198 -17.76 10.38 12.15
C MET A 198 -17.07 10.91 10.90
N SER A 199 -16.94 10.05 9.88
CA SER A 199 -16.65 10.52 8.53
C SER A 199 -17.74 11.50 8.05
N LEU A 200 -17.47 12.27 6.99
CA LEU A 200 -18.45 13.20 6.42
C LEU A 200 -19.75 12.50 5.96
N LYS A 201 -19.70 11.18 5.75
CA LYS A 201 -20.86 10.31 5.45
C LYS A 201 -21.49 9.64 6.68
N GLY A 202 -21.11 10.02 7.90
CA GLY A 202 -21.64 9.42 9.12
C GLY A 202 -21.21 7.96 9.34
N ARG A 203 -20.16 7.49 8.67
CA ARG A 203 -19.59 6.16 8.92
C ARG A 203 -18.53 6.26 10.01
N SER A 204 -18.64 5.38 11.00
CA SER A 204 -17.64 5.20 12.06
C SER A 204 -16.30 4.74 11.49
N THR A 205 -15.21 5.13 12.16
CA THR A 205 -13.86 4.60 11.98
C THR A 205 -13.77 3.08 12.17
N GLU A 206 -14.81 2.44 12.72
CA GLU A 206 -14.95 0.97 12.85
C GLU A 206 -14.77 0.22 11.51
N ILE A 207 -15.18 0.79 10.38
CA ILE A 207 -14.97 0.17 9.05
C ILE A 207 -13.46 0.08 8.73
N LEU A 208 -12.65 1.01 9.24
CA LEU A 208 -11.21 0.97 9.06
C LEU A 208 -10.60 -0.16 9.92
N ASN A 209 -11.12 -0.35 11.14
CA ASN A 209 -10.70 -1.43 12.04
C ASN A 209 -11.06 -2.83 11.50
N SER A 210 -12.18 -2.99 10.78
CA SER A 210 -12.50 -4.26 10.13
C SER A 210 -11.56 -4.55 8.95
N GLY A 211 -11.16 -3.51 8.21
CA GLY A 211 -10.15 -3.61 7.15
C GLY A 211 -8.81 -4.17 7.64
N MET A 212 -8.37 -3.80 8.84
CA MET A 212 -7.11 -4.30 9.45
C MET A 212 -7.05 -5.82 9.65
N LYS A 213 -8.20 -6.51 9.65
CA LYS A 213 -8.27 -7.98 9.80
C LYS A 213 -8.17 -8.72 8.47
N MET A 214 -8.31 -8.02 7.34
CA MET A 214 -8.30 -8.63 6.03
C MET A 214 -6.86 -8.92 5.60
N GLN A 215 -6.50 -10.19 5.54
CA GLN A 215 -5.30 -10.69 4.88
C GLN A 215 -5.61 -11.02 3.42
N PHE A 216 -4.74 -10.60 2.50
CA PHE A 216 -4.84 -10.97 1.10
C PHE A 216 -4.53 -12.45 0.88
N PHE A 217 -3.51 -12.99 1.57
CA PHE A 217 -3.05 -14.37 1.39
C PHE A 217 -3.13 -15.16 2.70
N PRO A 218 -4.33 -15.46 3.22
CA PRO A 218 -4.51 -16.01 4.57
C PRO A 218 -3.79 -17.35 4.78
N LYS A 219 -3.70 -18.22 3.75
CA LYS A 219 -2.97 -19.49 3.87
C LYS A 219 -1.49 -19.28 4.15
N LEU A 220 -0.87 -18.26 3.54
CA LEU A 220 0.52 -17.92 3.79
C LEU A 220 0.74 -17.37 5.19
N TRP A 221 -0.22 -16.65 5.78
CA TRP A 221 -0.10 -16.21 7.19
C TRP A 221 -0.30 -17.37 8.17
N GLN A 222 -1.31 -18.20 7.93
CA GLN A 222 -1.71 -19.29 8.83
C GLN A 222 -0.61 -20.36 8.98
N ILE A 223 0.13 -20.66 7.91
CA ILE A 223 1.16 -21.71 7.96
C ILE A 223 2.25 -21.41 8.99
N ARG A 224 2.56 -20.13 9.27
CA ARG A 224 3.56 -19.77 10.30
C ARG A 224 3.12 -20.22 11.69
N GLY A 225 1.84 -20.07 12.00
CA GLY A 225 1.26 -20.56 13.27
C GLY A 225 1.31 -22.08 13.33
N GLN A 226 0.87 -22.76 12.26
CA GLN A 226 0.86 -24.22 12.19
C GLN A 226 2.27 -24.82 12.35
N MET A 227 3.27 -24.25 11.66
CA MET A 227 4.67 -24.68 11.80
C MET A 227 5.20 -24.42 13.20
N THR A 228 4.89 -23.27 13.80
CA THR A 228 5.28 -22.96 15.18
C THR A 228 4.70 -23.97 16.16
N ASP A 229 3.44 -24.38 15.98
CA ASP A 229 2.80 -25.40 16.81
C ASP A 229 3.42 -26.80 16.59
N ILE A 230 3.73 -27.17 15.34
CA ILE A 230 4.36 -28.46 15.01
C ILE A 230 5.78 -28.54 15.58
N TRP A 231 6.61 -27.52 15.36
CA TRP A 231 7.94 -27.42 15.94
C TRP A 231 7.88 -27.32 17.46
N GLY A 232 6.87 -26.60 17.96
CA GLY A 232 6.51 -26.42 19.36
C GLY A 232 5.92 -27.66 20.02
N GLY A 233 5.51 -28.70 19.29
CA GLY A 233 5.08 -29.99 19.84
C GLY A 233 6.20 -30.74 20.57
N VAL A 234 7.45 -30.30 20.37
CA VAL A 234 8.65 -30.73 21.14
C VAL A 234 8.86 -29.83 22.39
N TYR A 235 8.09 -28.76 22.54
CA TYR A 235 8.21 -27.71 23.55
C TYR A 235 7.05 -27.77 24.55
N GLY A 236 7.23 -28.61 25.56
CA GLY A 236 6.53 -28.54 26.85
C GLY A 236 7.47 -28.76 28.04
N VAL A 237 8.78 -28.91 27.75
CA VAL A 237 9.83 -29.03 28.76
C VAL A 237 10.27 -27.61 29.11
N LYS A 238 10.17 -27.24 30.39
CA LYS A 238 10.86 -26.07 30.92
C LYS A 238 12.34 -26.24 30.60
N ARG A 239 12.83 -25.52 29.59
CA ARG A 239 14.25 -25.52 29.24
C ARG A 239 15.02 -24.91 30.39
N ASP A 240 16.19 -25.46 30.67
CA ASP A 240 17.09 -24.86 31.65
C ASP A 240 17.35 -23.40 31.28
N SER A 241 17.50 -22.56 32.32
CA SER A 241 17.89 -21.17 32.15
C SER A 241 19.18 -21.13 31.34
N ILE A 242 19.28 -20.19 30.39
CA ILE A 242 20.53 -19.94 29.64
C ILE A 242 21.59 -19.29 30.55
N ALA A 243 21.27 -19.02 31.82
CA ALA A 243 22.20 -18.55 32.82
C ALA A 243 22.65 -19.70 33.74
N ASP A 244 23.96 -19.85 33.87
CA ASP A 244 24.64 -20.55 34.97
C ASP A 244 24.34 -19.88 36.33
#